data_AF-A0A554J162-F1
#
_entry.id   AF-A0A554J162-F1
#
_cell.length_a   1.000
_cell.length_b   1.000
_cell.length_c   1.000
_cell.angle_alpha   90.00
_cell.angle_beta   90.00
_cell.angle_gamma   90.00
#
_symmetry.space_group_name_H-M   'P 1'
#
loop_
_entity.id
_entity.type
_entity.pdbx_description
1 polymer ?
#
loop_
_entity_poly.entity_id
_entity_poly.type
_entity_poly.pdbx_seq_one_letter_code
_entity_poly.pdbx_strand_id
1 'polypeptide(L)'
;VGGVILIGLISCGAVYTEYFKTRNAFLIGNFSVVEGEVRDYKAGTNQKGSAYDDFCVKEVCFVVSDWEVTGGFHQMQINGSPLKDGLPVRISYVGDTIIRLEIAIPN
;
A
#
# COMPACT_ATOMS: atom_id res chain seq x y z
N VAL A 1 24.84 27.38 -11.40
CA VAL A 1 23.99 27.51 -10.19
C VAL A 1 22.48 27.50 -10.50
N GLY A 2 22.01 28.07 -11.63
CA GLY A 2 20.58 28.07 -11.98
C GLY A 2 19.93 26.73 -12.38
N GLY A 3 20.71 25.77 -12.92
CA GLY A 3 20.17 24.48 -13.38
C GLY A 3 19.76 23.52 -12.25
N VAL A 4 20.42 23.61 -11.08
CA VAL A 4 20.16 22.70 -9.93
C VAL A 4 18.86 23.07 -9.21
N ILE A 5 18.51 24.35 -9.22
CA ILE A 5 17.29 24.87 -8.59
C ILE A 5 16.04 24.43 -9.36
N LEU A 6 16.13 24.35 -10.69
CA LEU A 6 15.00 23.97 -11.55
C LEU A 6 14.61 22.49 -11.37
N ILE A 7 15.59 21.60 -11.22
CA ILE A 7 15.35 20.16 -11.10
C ILE A 7 14.72 19.83 -9.73
N GLY A 8 15.13 20.53 -8.66
CA GLY A 8 14.56 20.37 -7.32
C GLY A 8 13.08 20.82 -7.21
N LEU A 9 12.67 21.84 -7.98
CA LEU A 9 11.28 22.30 -7.99
C LEU A 9 10.36 21.35 -8.77
N ILE A 10 10.86 20.73 -9.84
CA ILE A 10 10.10 19.75 -10.64
C ILE A 10 9.91 18.44 -9.88
N SER A 11 10.93 17.96 -9.17
CA SER A 11 10.84 16.75 -8.35
C SER A 11 9.90 16.92 -7.14
N CYS A 12 9.83 18.12 -6.56
CA CYS A 12 8.88 18.43 -5.49
C CYS A 12 7.42 18.42 -5.97
N GLY A 13 7.16 18.82 -7.22
CA GLY A 13 5.81 18.86 -7.80
C GLY A 13 5.17 17.48 -7.97
N ALA A 14 5.94 16.47 -8.40
CA ALA A 14 5.43 15.11 -8.60
C ALA A 14 4.97 14.47 -7.28
N VAL A 15 5.79 14.59 -6.23
CA VAL A 15 5.50 14.06 -4.89
C VAL A 15 4.25 14.73 -4.29
N TYR A 16 4.04 16.03 -4.53
CA TYR A 16 2.86 16.75 -4.03
C TYR A 16 1.55 16.28 -4.67
N THR A 17 1.57 15.94 -5.97
CA THR A 17 0.34 15.51 -6.67
C THR A 17 -0.13 14.13 -6.25
N GLU A 18 0.79 13.23 -5.95
CA GLU A 18 0.50 11.88 -5.46
C GLU A 18 -0.02 11.93 -4.02
N TYR A 19 0.63 12.74 -3.16
CA TYR A 19 0.17 13.02 -1.81
C TYR A 19 -1.24 13.64 -1.79
N PHE A 20 -1.53 14.59 -2.68
CA PHE A 20 -2.86 15.21 -2.76
C PHE A 20 -3.94 14.26 -3.30
N LYS A 21 -3.63 13.38 -4.25
CA LYS A 21 -4.62 12.42 -4.78
C LYS A 21 -5.03 11.39 -3.73
N THR A 22 -4.07 10.82 -3.00
CA THR A 22 -4.37 9.88 -1.91
C THR A 22 -5.09 10.58 -0.75
N ARG A 23 -4.66 11.81 -0.42
CA ARG A 23 -5.30 12.61 0.63
C ARG A 23 -6.70 13.08 0.25
N ASN A 24 -6.95 13.52 -0.99
CA ASN A 24 -8.29 13.88 -1.42
C ASN A 24 -9.21 12.66 -1.50
N ALA A 25 -8.74 11.51 -1.98
CA ALA A 25 -9.55 10.30 -1.99
C ALA A 25 -9.96 9.87 -0.56
N PHE A 26 -9.05 10.02 0.41
CA PHE A 26 -9.36 9.85 1.84
C PHE A 26 -10.35 10.90 2.37
N LEU A 27 -10.17 12.18 2.02
CA LEU A 27 -11.00 13.30 2.50
C LEU A 27 -12.39 13.37 1.88
N ILE A 28 -12.55 12.90 0.64
CA ILE A 28 -13.85 12.85 -0.07
C ILE A 28 -14.66 11.62 0.39
N GLY A 29 -14.06 10.71 1.17
CA GLY A 29 -14.75 9.54 1.73
C GLY A 29 -15.12 8.47 0.69
N ASN A 30 -14.59 8.57 -0.52
CA ASN A 30 -14.90 7.64 -1.60
C ASN A 30 -13.85 6.53 -1.64
N PHE A 31 -13.90 5.67 -0.64
CA PHE A 31 -13.08 4.47 -0.53
C PHE A 31 -13.95 3.26 -0.19
N SER A 32 -13.50 2.10 -0.63
CA SER A 32 -14.12 0.83 -0.28
C SER A 32 -13.48 0.27 0.97
N VAL A 33 -14.25 -0.49 1.75
CA VAL A 33 -13.75 -1.21 2.92
C VAL A 33 -14.04 -2.69 2.75
N VAL A 34 -13.03 -3.53 2.94
CA VAL A 34 -13.18 -4.98 3.02
C VAL A 34 -12.65 -5.50 4.35
N GLU A 35 -13.47 -6.31 5.01
CA GLU A 35 -13.15 -6.95 6.29
C GLU A 35 -13.15 -8.46 6.12
N GLY A 36 -12.15 -9.14 6.65
CA GLY A 36 -12.05 -10.59 6.59
C GLY A 36 -10.67 -11.11 6.96
N GLU A 37 -10.45 -12.40 6.75
CA GLU A 37 -9.14 -13.02 6.93
C GLU A 37 -8.32 -12.89 5.64
N VAL A 38 -7.02 -12.65 5.82
CA VAL A 38 -6.02 -12.76 4.74
C VAL A 38 -5.95 -14.21 4.27
N ARG A 39 -6.00 -14.41 2.95
CA ARG A 39 -5.88 -15.71 2.29
C ARG A 39 -4.91 -15.63 1.12
N ASP A 40 -4.35 -16.78 0.78
CA ASP A 40 -3.46 -16.98 -0.36
C ASP A 40 -2.23 -16.05 -0.33
N TYR A 41 -1.71 -15.74 0.88
CA TYR A 41 -0.57 -14.86 1.09
C TYR A 41 0.69 -15.44 0.47
N LYS A 42 1.28 -14.70 -0.46
CA LYS A 42 2.54 -15.04 -1.12
C LYS A 42 3.54 -13.94 -0.84
N ALA A 43 4.52 -14.24 0.01
CA ALA A 43 5.64 -13.35 0.26
C ALA A 43 6.53 -13.27 -0.99
N GLY A 44 6.86 -12.04 -1.40
CA GLY A 44 7.87 -11.78 -2.41
C GLY A 44 9.28 -12.20 -1.95
N THR A 45 10.17 -12.48 -2.89
CA THR A 45 11.57 -12.84 -2.60
C THR A 45 12.52 -11.87 -3.31
N ASN A 46 13.37 -11.19 -2.54
CA ASN A 46 14.20 -10.08 -3.01
C ASN A 46 15.39 -10.47 -3.91
N GLN A 47 15.68 -11.77 -4.09
CA GLN A 47 16.90 -12.21 -4.79
C GLN A 47 16.67 -12.83 -6.18
N LYS A 48 15.50 -13.44 -6.47
CA LYS A 48 15.17 -14.06 -7.78
C LYS A 48 13.65 -14.19 -8.09
N GLY A 49 12.74 -13.63 -7.29
CA GLY A 49 11.29 -13.81 -7.45
C GLY A 49 10.49 -12.52 -7.49
N SER A 50 9.17 -12.61 -7.28
CA SER A 50 8.29 -11.43 -7.25
C SER A 50 8.76 -10.44 -6.20
N ALA A 51 8.91 -9.18 -6.61
CA ALA A 51 9.21 -8.05 -5.72
C ALA A 51 7.94 -7.49 -5.05
N TYR A 52 6.92 -8.33 -4.86
CA TYR A 52 5.61 -7.95 -4.34
C TYR A 52 5.11 -9.04 -3.39
N ASP A 53 4.34 -8.63 -2.39
CA ASP A 53 3.52 -9.53 -1.60
C ASP A 53 2.09 -9.53 -2.16
N ASP A 54 1.59 -10.71 -2.52
CA ASP A 54 0.23 -10.89 -3.03
C ASP A 54 -0.64 -11.52 -1.93
N PHE A 55 -1.86 -11.01 -1.75
CA PHE A 55 -2.82 -11.62 -0.83
C PHE A 55 -4.25 -11.23 -1.15
N CYS A 56 -5.21 -12.00 -0.65
CA CYS A 56 -6.64 -11.70 -0.83
C CYS A 56 -7.37 -11.60 0.51
N VAL A 57 -8.38 -10.73 0.56
CA VAL A 57 -9.34 -10.63 1.67
C VAL A 57 -10.73 -10.75 1.06
N LYS A 58 -11.47 -11.80 1.43
CA LYS A 58 -12.71 -12.20 0.72
C LYS A 58 -12.46 -12.29 -0.79
N GLU A 59 -13.21 -11.56 -1.62
CA GLU A 59 -13.11 -11.61 -3.09
C GLU A 59 -12.13 -10.58 -3.67
N VAL A 60 -11.50 -9.77 -2.82
CA VAL A 60 -10.60 -8.69 -3.26
C VAL A 60 -9.15 -9.11 -3.03
N CYS A 61 -8.33 -9.03 -4.07
CA CYS A 61 -6.90 -9.33 -4.00
C CYS A 61 -6.07 -8.06 -4.14
N PHE A 62 -4.99 -8.01 -3.39
CA PHE A 62 -4.07 -6.89 -3.28
C PHE A 62 -2.65 -7.35 -3.55
N VAL A 63 -1.88 -6.44 -4.13
CA VAL A 63 -0.46 -6.59 -4.40
C VAL A 63 0.22 -5.41 -3.74
N VAL A 64 1.19 -5.66 -2.86
CA VAL A 64 1.92 -4.59 -2.15
C VAL A 64 3.40 -4.71 -2.38
N SER A 65 4.09 -3.57 -2.42
CA SER A 65 5.53 -3.55 -2.52
C SER A 65 6.20 -2.34 -1.91
N ASP A 66 7.34 -2.58 -1.25
CA ASP A 66 8.16 -1.56 -0.60
C ASP A 66 8.84 -0.59 -1.56
N TRP A 67 8.91 -0.90 -2.86
CA TRP A 67 9.51 -0.02 -3.86
C TRP A 67 8.51 0.95 -4.49
N GLU A 68 7.21 0.73 -4.30
CA GLU A 68 6.18 1.66 -4.74
C GLU A 68 5.97 2.74 -3.67
N VAL A 69 6.43 3.96 -3.96
CA VAL A 69 6.21 5.12 -3.09
C VAL A 69 4.77 5.59 -3.24
N THR A 70 3.84 4.94 -2.55
CA THR A 70 2.44 5.33 -2.54
C THR A 70 2.08 6.07 -1.25
N GLY A 71 1.04 6.90 -1.27
CA GLY A 71 0.45 7.47 -0.05
C GLY A 71 -0.29 6.45 0.82
N GLY A 72 -0.25 5.16 0.45
CA GLY A 72 -0.97 4.04 1.06
C GLY A 72 -0.06 3.07 1.81
N PHE A 73 -0.65 2.03 2.41
CA PHE A 73 0.11 0.93 3.02
C PHE A 73 0.69 0.04 1.92
N HIS A 74 2.01 -0.06 1.86
CA HIS A 74 2.74 -0.83 0.85
C HIS A 74 3.83 -1.72 1.45
N GLN A 75 3.81 -1.95 2.78
CA GLN A 75 4.91 -2.62 3.46
C GLN A 75 4.90 -4.15 3.24
N MET A 76 6.02 -4.73 2.78
CA MET A 76 6.17 -6.18 2.61
C MET A 76 6.61 -6.89 3.90
N GLN A 77 6.33 -8.20 4.00
CA GLN A 77 6.68 -9.05 5.14
C GLN A 77 8.19 -9.18 5.32
N ILE A 78 8.94 -9.24 4.22
CA ILE A 78 10.42 -9.30 4.27
C ILE A 78 11.02 -8.07 4.97
N ASN A 79 10.30 -6.95 4.95
CA ASN A 79 10.68 -5.69 5.61
C ASN A 79 9.80 -5.40 6.84
N GLY A 80 9.16 -6.43 7.42
CA GLY A 80 8.53 -6.37 8.73
C GLY A 80 7.00 -6.23 8.75
N SER A 81 6.32 -6.38 7.61
CA SER A 81 4.85 -6.44 7.61
C SER A 81 4.34 -7.65 8.40
N PRO A 82 3.38 -7.46 9.33
CA PRO A 82 2.77 -8.55 10.11
C PRO A 82 1.74 -9.37 9.31
N LEU A 83 1.50 -9.04 8.03
CA LEU A 83 0.57 -9.78 7.18
C LEU A 83 1.00 -11.24 7.02
N LYS A 84 0.03 -12.14 7.16
CA LYS A 84 0.15 -13.58 6.99
C LYS A 84 -1.24 -14.17 6.80
N ASP A 85 -1.32 -15.37 6.24
CA ASP A 85 -2.58 -16.09 6.11
C ASP A 85 -3.29 -16.27 7.46
N GLY A 86 -4.62 -16.17 7.42
CA GLY A 86 -5.52 -16.29 8.57
C GLY A 86 -5.54 -15.05 9.48
N LEU A 87 -4.81 -13.98 9.15
CA LEU A 87 -4.84 -12.75 9.93
C LEU A 87 -6.16 -12.00 9.67
N PRO A 88 -6.97 -11.72 10.70
CA PRO A 88 -8.16 -10.89 10.56
C PRO A 88 -7.76 -9.43 10.34
N VAL A 89 -8.21 -8.87 9.23
CA VAL A 89 -7.89 -7.51 8.80
C VAL A 89 -9.13 -6.76 8.34
N ARG A 90 -9.01 -5.43 8.41
CA ARG A 90 -9.93 -4.47 7.80
C ARG A 90 -9.11 -3.55 6.92
N ILE A 91 -9.43 -3.52 5.63
CA ILE A 91 -8.67 -2.80 4.61
C ILE A 91 -9.57 -1.73 4.01
N SER A 92 -9.14 -0.48 4.09
CA SER A 92 -9.72 0.62 3.31
C SER A 92 -8.87 0.82 2.06
N TYR A 93 -9.49 0.87 0.89
CA TYR A 93 -8.79 0.93 -0.39
C TYR A 93 -9.53 1.76 -1.45
N VAL A 94 -8.79 2.26 -2.43
CA VAL A 94 -9.31 2.98 -3.60
C VAL A 94 -8.71 2.34 -4.84
N GLY A 95 -9.53 1.66 -5.65
CA GLY A 95 -9.01 0.85 -6.76
C GLY A 95 -8.21 -0.34 -6.24
N ASP A 96 -6.91 -0.35 -6.48
CA ASP A 96 -5.92 -1.31 -5.99
C ASP A 96 -5.10 -0.79 -4.81
N THR A 97 -5.18 0.52 -4.53
CA THR A 97 -4.34 1.17 -3.53
C THR A 97 -4.93 1.04 -2.13
N ILE A 98 -4.20 0.40 -1.21
CA ILE A 98 -4.57 0.32 0.19
C ILE A 98 -4.25 1.64 0.88
N ILE A 99 -5.26 2.34 1.37
CA ILE A 99 -5.10 3.61 2.10
C ILE A 99 -5.03 3.42 3.62
N ARG A 100 -5.56 2.30 4.13
CA ARG A 100 -5.51 1.95 5.56
C ARG A 100 -5.59 0.44 5.74
N LEU A 101 -4.67 -0.12 6.52
CA LEU A 101 -4.71 -1.49 6.99
C LEU A 101 -4.89 -1.49 8.51
N GLU A 102 -5.93 -2.16 8.99
CA GLU A 102 -6.21 -2.37 10.41
C GLU A 102 -6.12 -3.88 10.69
N ILE A 103 -5.36 -4.26 11.71
CA ILE A 103 -5.10 -5.65 12.07
C ILE A 103 -5.72 -5.90 13.45
N ALA A 104 -6.53 -6.94 13.57
CA ALA A 104 -7.00 -7.37 14.88
C ALA A 104 -5.83 -8.04 15.62
N ILE A 105 -5.41 -7.41 16.73
CA ILE A 105 -4.45 -8.01 17.66
C ILE A 105 -5.25 -8.99 18.53
N PRO A 106 -4.92 -10.30 18.53
CA PRO A 106 -5.56 -11.24 19.43
C PRO A 106 -5.20 -10.87 20.89
N ASN A 107 -6.21 -10.84 21.77
CA ASN A 107 -6.03 -10.66 23.22
C ASN A 107 -5.36 -11.87 23.86
#